data_AF-A0A268JAF8-F1
#
_entry.id   AF-A0A268JAF8-F1
#
_cell.length_a   1.000
_cell.length_b   1.000
_cell.length_c   1.000
_cell.angle_alpha   90.00
_cell.angle_beta   90.00
_cell.angle_gamma   90.00
#
_symmetry.space_group_name_H-M   'P 1'
#
loop_
_entity.id
_entity.type
_entity.pdbx_description
1 polymer ?
#
loop_
_entity_poly.entity_id
_entity_poly.type
_entity_poly.pdbx_seq_one_letter_code
_entity_poly.pdbx_strand_id
1 'polypeptide(L)' 'MSIGGEYLKTVIKRFTEAKITAEKAVEQLSESELFWSPNEESNSIAIIIKHMSGNMVSRWTDFLTSDGEKPYR' A
#
# COMPACT_ATOMS: atom_id res chain seq x y z
N MET A 1 -1.74 5.16 -30.03
CA MET A 1 -1.70 4.59 -28.66
C MET A 1 -2.56 3.34 -28.63
N SER A 2 -2.08 2.26 -28.01
CA SER A 2 -2.93 1.09 -27.75
C SER A 2 -3.81 1.34 -26.52
N ILE A 3 -4.94 0.66 -26.44
CA ILE A 3 -5.82 0.70 -25.27
C ILE A 3 -5.04 0.27 -24.01
N GLY A 4 -4.22 -0.78 -24.12
CA GLY A 4 -3.38 -1.25 -23.02
C GLY A 4 -2.37 -0.20 -22.53
N GLY A 5 -1.77 0.57 -23.44
CA GLY A 5 -0.84 1.63 -23.09
C GLY A 5 -1.51 2.78 -22.33
N GLU A 6 -2.70 3.22 -22.76
CA GLU A 6 -3.43 4.28 -22.05
C GLU A 6 -3.99 3.79 -20.71
N TYR A 7 -4.43 2.53 -20.64
CA TYR A 7 -4.86 1.91 -19.40
C TYR A 7 -3.73 1.86 -18.37
N LEU A 8 -2.55 1.36 -18.75
CA LEU A 8 -1.39 1.28 -17.85
C LEU A 8 -1.01 2.67 -17.31
N LYS A 9 -0.92 3.67 -18.19
CA LYS A 9 -0.65 5.06 -17.81
C LYS A 9 -1.69 5.58 -16.83
N THR A 10 -2.97 5.30 -17.06
CA THR A 10 -4.07 5.72 -16.17
C THR A 10 -3.96 5.07 -14.80
N VAL A 11 -3.71 3.76 -14.74
CA VAL A 11 -3.57 3.02 -13.49
C VAL A 11 -2.38 3.53 -12.68
N ILE A 12 -1.22 3.76 -13.31
CA ILE A 12 -0.04 4.32 -12.64
C ILE A 12 -0.35 5.70 -12.05
N LYS A 13 -1.03 6.56 -12.80
CA LYS A 13 -1.45 7.89 -12.34
C LYS A 13 -2.36 7.78 -11.11
N ARG A 14 -3.39 6.95 -11.16
CA ARG A 14 -4.33 6.76 -10.05
C ARG A 14 -3.65 6.19 -8.81
N PHE A 15 -2.74 5.23 -8.98
CA PHE A 15 -1.99 4.66 -7.87
C PHE A 15 -1.08 5.69 -7.20
N THR A 16 -0.45 6.55 -8.00
CA THR A 16 0.36 7.68 -7.52
C THR A 16 -0.48 8.70 -6.76
N GLU A 17 -1.65 9.06 -7.28
CA GLU A 17 -2.60 9.98 -6.62
C GLU A 17 -3.06 9.43 -5.25
N ALA A 18 -3.34 8.12 -5.16
CA ALA A 18 -3.70 7.47 -3.91
C ALA A 18 -2.55 7.50 -2.89
N LYS A 19 -1.32 7.22 -3.35
CA LYS A 19 -0.11 7.31 -2.52
C LYS A 19 0.08 8.72 -1.96
N ILE A 20 0.01 9.76 -2.80
CA ILE A 20 0.15 11.15 -2.38
C ILE A 20 -0.90 11.52 -1.32
N THR A 21 -2.13 11.04 -1.50
CA THR A 21 -3.20 11.28 -0.53
C THR A 21 -2.89 10.64 0.82
N ALA A 22 -2.39 9.40 0.82
CA ALA A 22 -1.98 8.70 2.03
C ALA A 22 -0.79 9.39 2.72
N GLU A 23 0.22 9.82 1.96
CA GLU A 23 1.39 10.53 2.50
C GLU A 23 0.98 11.85 3.16
N LYS A 24 0.13 12.64 2.51
CA LYS A 24 -0.43 13.88 3.10
C LYS A 24 -1.27 13.64 4.35
N ALA A 25 -1.97 12.50 4.43
CA ALA A 25 -2.70 12.14 5.64
C ALA A 25 -1.74 11.80 6.79
N VAL A 26 -0.66 11.08 6.50
CA VAL A 26 0.38 10.72 7.49
C VAL A 26 1.16 11.96 7.97
N GLU A 27 1.47 12.90 7.07
CA GLU A 27 2.17 14.16 7.39
C GLU A 27 1.44 15.03 8.44
N GLN A 28 0.12 14.85 8.59
CA GLN A 28 -0.68 15.59 9.57
C GLN A 28 -0.58 15.02 10.99
N LEU A 29 0.04 13.85 11.18
CA LEU A 29 0.06 13.12 12.44
C LEU A 29 1.38 13.32 13.19
N SER A 30 1.29 13.40 14.51
CA SER A 30 2.43 13.12 15.39
C SER A 30 2.77 11.63 15.37
N GLU A 31 3.98 11.30 15.84
CA GLU A 31 4.39 9.90 15.99
C GLU A 31 3.42 9.11 16.88
N SER A 32 2.99 9.68 18.01
CA SER A 32 2.02 9.01 18.90
C SER A 32 0.68 8.71 18.22
N GLU A 33 0.21 9.61 17.34
CA GLU A 33 -1.05 9.40 16.60
C GLU A 33 -0.89 8.36 15.49
N LEU A 34 0.31 8.25 14.89
CA LEU A 34 0.62 7.20 13.91
C LEU A 34 0.52 5.79 14.51
N PHE A 35 0.90 5.65 15.79
CA PHE A 35 0.85 4.38 16.54
C PHE A 35 -0.44 4.18 17.34
N TRP A 36 -1.33 5.17 17.39
CA TRP A 36 -2.59 5.07 18.13
C TRP A 36 -3.57 4.09 17.46
N SER A 37 -4.38 3.42 18.28
CA SER A 37 -5.49 2.57 17.84
C SER A 37 -6.72 2.82 18.72
N PRO A 38 -7.94 2.86 18.14
CA PRO A 38 -9.17 3.13 18.90
C PRO A 38 -9.57 2.02 19.87
N ASN A 39 -9.18 0.77 19.62
CA ASN A 39 -9.44 -0.39 20.48
C ASN A 39 -8.51 -1.57 20.11
N GLU A 40 -8.57 -2.64 20.90
CA GLU A 40 -7.73 -3.84 20.75
C GLU A 40 -8.00 -4.63 19.46
N GLU A 41 -9.17 -4.44 18.83
CA GLU A 41 -9.55 -5.09 17.57
C GLU A 41 -9.13 -4.28 16.34
N SER A 42 -8.61 -3.07 16.54
CA SER A 42 -8.23 -2.15 15.47
C SER A 42 -6.72 -2.09 15.29
N ASN A 43 -6.28 -1.97 14.03
CA ASN A 43 -4.89 -1.70 13.71
C ASN A 43 -4.62 -0.19 13.75
N SER A 44 -3.45 0.18 14.26
CA SER A 44 -2.94 1.54 14.08
C SER A 44 -2.56 1.81 12.63
N ILE A 45 -2.41 3.08 12.27
CA ILE A 45 -1.99 3.49 10.93
C ILE A 45 -0.61 2.90 10.59
N ALA A 46 0.32 2.89 11.55
CA ALA A 46 1.62 2.24 11.39
C ALA A 46 1.52 0.76 10.99
N ILE A 47 0.64 0.00 11.66
CA ILE A 47 0.43 -1.43 11.39
C ILE A 47 -0.19 -1.61 9.99
N ILE A 48 -1.17 -0.80 9.62
CA ILE A 48 -1.78 -0.83 8.28
C ILE A 48 -0.72 -0.59 7.20
N ILE A 49 0.11 0.44 7.34
CA ILE A 49 1.18 0.75 6.38
C ILE A 49 2.17 -0.42 6.26
N LYS A 50 2.57 -1.00 7.39
CA LYS A 50 3.48 -2.17 7.40
C LYS A 50 2.88 -3.36 6.64
N HIS A 51 1.61 -3.70 6.90
CA HIS A 51 0.93 -4.79 6.20
C HIS A 51 0.77 -4.51 4.71
N MET A 52 0.38 -3.29 4.34
CA MET A 52 0.26 -2.88 2.95
C MET A 52 1.59 -2.99 2.20
N SER A 53 2.68 -2.52 2.80
CA SER A 53 4.03 -2.62 2.24
C SER A 53 4.45 -4.09 2.03
N GLY A 54 4.30 -4.94 3.04
CA GLY A 54 4.62 -6.36 2.93
C GLY A 54 3.77 -7.10 1.88
N ASN A 55 2.48 -6.78 1.80
CA ASN A 55 1.59 -7.32 0.76
C ASN A 55 2.02 -6.88 -0.65
N MET A 56 2.40 -5.62 -0.82
CA MET A 56 2.88 -5.11 -2.11
C MET A 56 4.17 -5.79 -2.54
N VAL A 57 5.12 -6.00 -1.65
CA VAL A 57 6.36 -6.71 -1.99
C VAL A 57 6.08 -8.17 -2.33
N SER A 58 5.35 -8.89 -1.48
CA SER A 58 5.11 -10.33 -1.68
C SER A 58 4.33 -10.65 -2.95
N ARG A 59 3.23 -9.94 -3.21
CA ARG A 59 2.38 -10.22 -4.38
C ARG A 59 2.93 -9.72 -5.71
N TRP A 60 3.76 -8.67 -5.70
CA TRP A 60 4.34 -8.15 -6.94
C TRP A 60 5.72 -8.73 -7.26
N THR A 61 6.31 -9.53 -6.37
CA THR A 61 7.52 -10.31 -6.66
C THR A 61 7.13 -11.59 -7.39
N ASP A 62 7.72 -11.80 -8.57
CA ASP A 62 7.36 -12.93 -9.46
C ASP A 62 5.86 -12.95 -9.80
N PHE A 63 5.23 -11.78 -9.94
CA PHE A 63 3.77 -11.60 -10.07
C PHE A 63 3.11 -12.48 -11.15
N LEU A 64 3.81 -12.70 -12.27
CA LEU A 64 3.30 -13.49 -13.39
C LEU A 64 3.57 -15.00 -13.24
N THR A 65 4.36 -15.39 -12.25
CA THR A 65 4.89 -16.76 -12.11
C THR A 65 4.75 -17.34 -10.70
N SER A 66 4.19 -16.60 -9.74
CA SER A 66 3.89 -17.06 -8.38
C SER A 66 2.61 -16.43 -7.84
N ASP A 67 1.96 -17.09 -6.89
CA ASP A 67 0.73 -16.63 -6.21
C ASP A 67 0.97 -15.56 -5.13
N GLY A 68 2.24 -15.25 -4.85
CA GLY A 68 2.66 -14.27 -3.86
C GLY A 68 2.78 -14.81 -2.44
N GLU A 69 2.53 -16.10 -2.19
CA GLU A 69 2.88 -16.75 -0.93
C GLU A 69 4.40 -16.97 -0.87
N LYS A 70 5.03 -16.59 0.24
CA LYS A 70 6.49 -16.62 0.37
C LYS A 70 6.85 -17.24 1.74
N PRO A 71 7.87 -18.10 1.84
CA PRO A 71 8.23 -18.79 3.09
C PRO A 71 8.61 -17.88 4.26
N TYR A 72 8.90 -16.61 3.99
CA TYR A 72 9.29 -15.59 4.96
C TYR A 72 8.13 -14.69 5.41
N ARG A 73 6.90 -14.96 4.95
CA ARG A 73 5.69 -14.28 5.39
C ARG A 73 5.21 -14.87 6.72
#